data_AF-A0A010RXK8-F1
#
_entry.id   AF-A0A010RXK8-F1
#
_cell.length_a   1.000
_cell.length_b   1.000
_cell.length_c   1.000
_cell.angle_alpha   90.00
_cell.angle_beta   90.00
_cell.angle_gamma   90.00
#
_symmetry.space_group_name_H-M   'P 1'
#
loop_
_entity.id
_entity.type
_entity.pdbx_description
1 polymer ?
#
loop_
_entity_poly.entity_id
_entity_poly.type
_entity_poly.pdbx_seq_one_letter_code
_entity_poly.pdbx_strand_id
1 'polypeptide(L)'
;MPDQSAQLNPLSRVEKHCTTLPNGNQDPESRDGPPVSVATDPPAAAPPSRQRTSSSNSAPSNLSSPAPSSVAGGQATSPWTSFATPSAIPELDIAAILKDAVDQVQRLRLQTVSAAVVTQDVRVPPELAKQWIKNYFTHMHTDMFLSLVNPKLIEMIPDLLGLPHVHLDPAILVVYYGVLYHGCALGSTVQANEEGHKYIRMLYVCCLRTLPLWQREATGSTTDLIAALTMVSSAPSPLSSKPVLRLTTAPGRQCRTAAECFDEELAWKMYTYACEYAQALNLHNLDAYTTAIGQDEGQLDSDRKGFWELIQIDFFFRLLFNRPPAITDSMNTWKVNLPWLSSGSAPPDLNAVPTVTFLMGSRLTFILSHFFQDLESPDCDEATIRPKAEEYCREIGELFDEYQIEDWIQRSVATAAKADCWLLGDVAMTGYTYIIFILRKLAVLSSNSPRPVSCDADIPDSPLAVEASRGMLRIVRAILVHNPYPETMCVLLGIYRAYVSYACLLNHILRAVDVRSHQDDIELLEEVGEVMLKGSRDDRDFMPLLRAIQSLGMEAKRRLNDVAATGSVLNALTPVTSIGVGAGY
;
A
#
# COMPACT_ATOMS: atom_id res chain seq x y z
N MET A 1 -3.12 31.87 24.41
CA MET A 1 -4.19 31.12 23.72
C MET A 1 -3.69 30.87 22.31
N PRO A 2 -3.39 29.62 21.90
CA PRO A 2 -3.01 29.34 20.53
C PRO A 2 -4.21 29.53 19.61
N ASP A 3 -3.91 29.96 18.40
CA ASP A 3 -4.81 30.44 17.37
C ASP A 3 -5.73 29.32 16.84
N GLN A 4 -7.00 29.32 17.24
CA GLN A 4 -8.02 28.36 16.76
C GLN A 4 -8.27 28.47 15.24
N SER A 5 -7.86 29.57 14.60
CA SER A 5 -8.04 29.76 13.15
C SER A 5 -7.11 28.88 12.31
N ALA A 6 -5.91 28.55 12.81
CA ALA A 6 -4.97 27.67 12.12
C ALA A 6 -5.40 26.18 12.16
N GLN A 7 -6.11 25.76 13.20
CA GLN A 7 -6.58 24.38 13.38
C GLN A 7 -7.81 24.04 12.51
N LEU A 8 -8.60 25.05 12.11
CA LEU A 8 -9.80 24.86 11.28
C LEU A 8 -9.48 24.75 9.78
N ASN A 9 -8.32 25.23 9.34
CA ASN A 9 -7.97 25.28 7.91
C ASN A 9 -7.86 23.88 7.26
N PRO A 10 -7.18 22.88 7.86
CA PRO A 10 -7.03 21.55 7.25
C PRO A 10 -8.36 20.80 7.13
N LEU A 11 -9.21 20.87 8.16
CA LEU A 11 -10.56 20.29 8.16
C LEU A 11 -11.46 20.97 7.11
N SER A 12 -11.43 22.30 7.03
CA SER A 12 -12.21 23.05 6.04
C SER A 12 -11.82 22.73 4.59
N ARG A 13 -10.55 22.36 4.34
CA ARG A 13 -10.09 21.95 3.01
C ARG A 13 -10.53 20.52 2.69
N VAL A 14 -10.50 19.60 3.65
CA VAL A 14 -11.09 18.26 3.46
C VAL A 14 -12.59 18.36 3.16
N GLU A 15 -13.31 19.20 3.89
CA GLU A 15 -14.72 19.49 3.65
C GLU A 15 -14.96 20.08 2.24
N LYS A 16 -14.13 21.04 1.79
CA LYS A 16 -14.21 21.59 0.44
C LYS A 16 -14.03 20.51 -0.64
N HIS A 17 -13.05 19.61 -0.49
CA HIS A 17 -12.84 18.50 -1.42
C HIS A 17 -14.03 17.52 -1.43
N CYS A 18 -14.66 17.30 -0.27
CA CYS A 18 -15.88 16.51 -0.18
C CYS A 18 -17.04 17.17 -0.94
N THR A 19 -17.17 18.50 -0.91
CA THR A 19 -18.24 19.23 -1.62
C THR A 19 -18.02 19.35 -3.13
N THR A 20 -16.80 19.16 -3.62
CA THR A 20 -16.46 19.23 -5.05
C THR A 20 -16.55 17.88 -5.77
N LEU A 21 -16.75 16.79 -5.03
CA LEU A 21 -17.26 15.56 -5.64
C LEU A 21 -18.70 15.82 -6.11
N PRO A 22 -19.11 15.29 -7.29
CA PRO A 22 -20.48 15.48 -7.77
C PRO A 22 -21.45 14.78 -6.81
N ASN A 23 -21.92 15.54 -5.81
CA ASN A 23 -23.06 15.18 -4.98
C ASN A 23 -24.28 15.26 -5.90
N GLY A 24 -24.74 14.10 -6.37
CA GLY A 24 -26.05 13.99 -6.98
C GLY A 24 -27.11 14.46 -5.98
N ASN A 25 -27.69 15.62 -6.25
CA ASN A 25 -28.78 16.31 -5.55
C ASN A 25 -28.37 17.36 -4.52
N GLN A 26 -28.20 18.60 -5.00
CA GLN A 26 -28.83 19.77 -4.37
C GLN A 26 -29.28 20.75 -5.46
N ASP A 27 -30.55 20.69 -5.85
CA ASP A 27 -31.24 21.80 -6.49
C ASP A 27 -31.84 22.69 -5.39
N PRO A 28 -31.47 23.98 -5.28
CA PRO A 28 -32.09 24.89 -4.34
C PRO A 28 -32.95 25.91 -5.09
N GLU A 29 -34.18 25.56 -5.50
CA GLU A 29 -35.17 26.58 -5.85
C GLU A 29 -36.61 26.05 -5.89
N SER A 30 -37.41 26.40 -4.88
CA SER A 30 -38.74 27.04 -5.06
C SER A 30 -39.50 27.14 -3.73
N ARG A 31 -39.82 28.38 -3.37
CA ARG A 31 -40.79 28.76 -2.33
C ARG A 31 -42.07 29.21 -3.03
N ASP A 32 -43.18 29.05 -2.31
CA ASP A 32 -44.51 29.68 -2.44
C ASP A 32 -45.62 28.97 -3.23
N GLY A 33 -46.59 28.40 -2.46
CA GLY A 33 -48.02 28.65 -2.71
C GLY A 33 -48.95 27.43 -2.99
N PRO A 34 -50.06 27.21 -2.22
CA PRO A 34 -50.92 26.00 -2.28
C PRO A 34 -52.36 26.29 -2.79
N PRO A 35 -53.41 25.46 -2.55
CA PRO A 35 -53.65 24.03 -2.82
C PRO A 35 -54.95 23.79 -3.67
N VAL A 36 -55.35 22.54 -3.94
CA VAL A 36 -56.74 21.97 -3.90
C VAL A 36 -56.93 20.72 -4.81
N SER A 37 -57.02 19.56 -4.14
CA SER A 37 -58.06 18.50 -4.11
C SER A 37 -58.75 17.85 -5.36
N VAL A 38 -58.95 16.51 -5.19
CA VAL A 38 -59.97 15.56 -5.74
C VAL A 38 -59.67 15.04 -7.17
N ALA A 39 -59.61 13.73 -7.50
CA ALA A 39 -60.58 12.67 -7.23
C ALA A 39 -60.06 11.22 -7.54
N THR A 40 -60.48 10.26 -6.69
CA THR A 40 -60.96 8.87 -6.97
C THR A 40 -60.27 7.92 -7.98
N ASP A 41 -59.79 6.78 -7.43
CA ASP A 41 -59.76 5.41 -8.02
C ASP A 41 -61.16 4.92 -8.47
N PRO A 42 -61.35 3.93 -9.39
CA PRO A 42 -60.82 2.53 -9.33
C PRO A 42 -60.70 1.79 -10.71
N PRO A 43 -60.70 0.43 -10.83
CA PRO A 43 -59.88 -0.61 -10.19
C PRO A 43 -59.12 -1.54 -11.18
N ALA A 44 -58.13 -2.25 -10.64
CA ALA A 44 -57.66 -3.63 -10.93
C ALA A 44 -57.65 -4.18 -12.38
N ALA A 45 -56.45 -4.33 -12.95
CA ALA A 45 -56.13 -5.34 -13.96
C ALA A 45 -54.79 -6.03 -13.66
N ALA A 46 -54.78 -7.35 -13.86
CA ALA A 46 -53.74 -8.32 -13.52
C ALA A 46 -52.36 -8.07 -14.17
N PRO A 47 -51.26 -8.63 -13.60
CA PRO A 47 -49.89 -8.32 -14.04
C PRO A 47 -49.48 -9.15 -15.27
N PRO A 48 -48.68 -8.61 -16.22
CA PRO A 48 -48.07 -9.44 -17.24
C PRO A 48 -46.77 -10.07 -16.71
N SER A 49 -46.82 -11.40 -16.67
CA SER A 49 -45.76 -12.38 -16.96
C SER A 49 -44.31 -11.89 -17.10
N ARG A 50 -43.47 -12.34 -16.15
CA ARG A 50 -42.01 -12.45 -16.25
C ARG A 50 -41.62 -13.33 -17.46
N GLN A 51 -40.96 -12.75 -18.46
CA GLN A 51 -40.15 -13.52 -19.40
C GLN A 51 -38.75 -13.74 -18.80
N ARG A 52 -38.51 -14.97 -18.37
CA ARG A 52 -37.17 -15.53 -18.14
C ARG A 52 -36.54 -15.77 -19.51
N THR A 53 -35.48 -15.03 -19.84
CA THR A 53 -34.51 -15.48 -20.84
C THR A 53 -33.45 -16.29 -20.12
N SER A 54 -33.59 -17.61 -20.24
CA SER A 54 -32.59 -18.59 -19.87
C SER A 54 -31.49 -18.62 -20.93
N SER A 55 -30.29 -18.16 -20.58
CA SER A 55 -29.05 -18.55 -21.24
C SER A 55 -28.21 -19.33 -20.25
N SER A 56 -28.33 -20.65 -20.35
CA SER A 56 -27.43 -21.63 -19.78
C SER A 56 -26.01 -21.41 -20.31
N ASN A 57 -25.04 -21.21 -19.43
CA ASN A 57 -23.65 -21.55 -19.73
C ASN A 57 -23.09 -22.42 -18.62
N SER A 58 -22.86 -23.66 -19.04
CA SER A 58 -22.29 -24.78 -18.31
C SER A 58 -20.88 -24.46 -17.84
N ALA A 59 -20.54 -24.97 -16.66
CA ALA A 59 -19.17 -25.09 -16.19
C ALA A 59 -18.31 -25.90 -17.19
N PRO A 60 -16.99 -25.62 -17.24
CA PRO A 60 -16.02 -26.66 -17.52
C PRO A 60 -15.09 -26.81 -16.33
N SER A 61 -15.34 -27.83 -15.53
CA SER A 61 -14.31 -28.58 -14.82
C SER A 61 -13.34 -29.16 -15.84
N ASN A 62 -12.04 -28.85 -15.74
CA ASN A 62 -10.96 -29.79 -16.09
C ASN A 62 -9.63 -29.35 -15.45
N LEU A 63 -9.21 -30.18 -14.50
CA LEU A 63 -7.84 -30.31 -14.02
C LEU A 63 -6.97 -30.87 -15.14
N SER A 64 -5.78 -30.32 -15.36
CA SER A 64 -4.69 -31.04 -16.02
C SER A 64 -3.34 -30.54 -15.51
N SER A 65 -2.63 -31.45 -14.83
CA SER A 65 -1.22 -31.32 -14.45
C SER A 65 -0.32 -31.44 -15.69
N PRO A 66 0.88 -30.84 -15.69
CA PRO A 66 1.95 -31.28 -16.58
C PRO A 66 3.05 -31.99 -15.78
N ALA A 67 3.23 -33.28 -16.07
CA ALA A 67 4.45 -34.04 -15.82
C ALA A 67 5.29 -34.07 -17.12
N PRO A 68 6.59 -34.39 -17.05
CA PRO A 68 7.64 -33.75 -17.85
C PRO A 68 7.85 -34.40 -19.22
N SER A 69 8.25 -33.59 -20.20
CA SER A 69 8.82 -34.04 -21.47
C SER A 69 10.24 -33.48 -21.66
N SER A 70 11.21 -34.33 -21.42
CA SER A 70 12.57 -34.31 -21.97
C SER A 70 12.51 -34.95 -23.38
N VAL A 71 13.25 -34.62 -24.46
CA VAL A 71 14.61 -34.12 -24.72
C VAL A 71 14.63 -33.64 -26.20
N ALA A 72 15.35 -32.55 -26.52
CA ALA A 72 16.25 -32.47 -27.70
C ALA A 72 17.01 -31.12 -27.77
N GLY A 73 18.27 -31.17 -27.33
CA GLY A 73 19.45 -30.36 -27.68
C GLY A 73 19.30 -28.97 -28.33
N GLY A 74 19.65 -27.93 -27.56
CA GLY A 74 20.12 -26.64 -28.04
C GLY A 74 21.15 -26.07 -27.06
N GLN A 75 22.39 -25.90 -27.51
CA GLN A 75 23.54 -25.44 -26.73
C GLN A 75 23.27 -24.13 -25.97
N ALA A 76 23.70 -24.09 -24.71
CA ALA A 76 23.81 -22.87 -23.92
C ALA A 76 24.84 -21.92 -24.55
N THR A 77 24.36 -20.78 -25.07
CA THR A 77 25.22 -19.65 -25.41
C THR A 77 25.28 -18.70 -24.23
N SER A 78 26.48 -18.65 -23.62
CA SER A 78 26.90 -17.61 -22.67
C SER A 78 26.67 -16.21 -23.27
N PRO A 79 26.24 -15.19 -22.50
CA PRO A 79 26.08 -13.81 -23.00
C PRO A 79 27.40 -13.12 -23.38
N TRP A 80 28.53 -13.73 -23.08
CA TRP A 80 29.84 -13.13 -23.27
C TRP A 80 30.51 -13.73 -24.49
N THR A 81 30.22 -13.19 -25.68
CA THR A 81 31.19 -12.99 -26.79
C THR A 81 30.45 -12.53 -28.05
N SER A 82 30.58 -11.25 -28.39
CA SER A 82 30.57 -10.77 -29.78
C SER A 82 31.15 -9.36 -29.81
N PHE A 83 32.43 -9.26 -30.15
CA PHE A 83 33.05 -8.00 -30.56
C PHE A 83 33.00 -7.94 -32.09
N ALA A 84 32.38 -6.90 -32.65
CA ALA A 84 32.93 -6.06 -33.73
C ALA A 84 31.86 -5.15 -34.39
N THR A 85 31.48 -4.07 -33.71
CA THR A 85 31.04 -2.79 -34.32
C THR A 85 31.14 -1.69 -33.25
N PRO A 86 31.73 -0.51 -33.52
CA PRO A 86 31.79 0.56 -32.51
C PRO A 86 30.43 1.28 -32.48
N SER A 87 29.52 0.85 -31.61
CA SER A 87 28.30 1.60 -31.34
C SER A 87 27.72 1.21 -29.98
N ALA A 88 27.61 2.21 -29.10
CA ALA A 88 26.94 2.21 -27.79
C ALA A 88 27.31 1.08 -26.82
N ILE A 89 27.88 1.46 -25.66
CA ILE A 89 27.89 0.61 -24.46
C ILE A 89 26.43 0.14 -24.25
N PRO A 90 26.15 -1.17 -24.05
CA PRO A 90 24.80 -1.62 -23.75
C PRO A 90 24.30 -0.84 -22.53
N GLU A 91 23.24 -0.04 -22.71
CA GLU A 91 22.66 0.73 -21.62
C GLU A 91 22.15 -0.26 -20.56
N LEU A 92 22.63 -0.10 -19.33
CA LEU A 92 22.32 -0.99 -18.23
C LEU A 92 20.86 -0.77 -17.81
N ASP A 93 20.00 -1.77 -17.99
CA ASP A 93 18.58 -1.68 -17.60
C ASP A 93 18.41 -1.97 -16.10
N ILE A 94 18.39 -0.91 -15.30
CA ILE A 94 18.43 -0.97 -13.83
C ILE A 94 17.11 -1.52 -13.29
N ALA A 95 15.99 -1.01 -13.81
CA ALA A 95 14.66 -1.44 -13.39
C ALA A 95 14.42 -2.91 -13.73
N ALA A 96 14.87 -3.41 -14.89
CA ALA A 96 14.78 -4.83 -15.21
C ALA A 96 15.59 -5.72 -14.26
N ILE A 97 16.83 -5.32 -13.94
CA ILE A 97 17.69 -6.05 -13.00
C ILE A 97 17.03 -6.14 -11.61
N LEU A 98 16.54 -5.02 -11.08
CA LEU A 98 15.91 -4.99 -9.77
C LEU A 98 14.57 -5.73 -9.77
N LYS A 99 13.78 -5.61 -10.85
CA LYS A 99 12.52 -6.33 -11.00
C LYS A 99 12.73 -7.84 -11.01
N ASP A 100 13.64 -8.35 -11.83
CA ASP A 100 13.95 -9.78 -11.89
C ASP A 100 14.43 -10.29 -10.53
N ALA A 101 15.26 -9.50 -9.84
CA ALA A 101 15.72 -9.85 -8.50
C ALA A 101 14.55 -9.94 -7.50
N VAL A 102 13.64 -8.97 -7.48
CA VAL A 102 12.43 -8.99 -6.63
C VAL A 102 11.50 -10.15 -7.00
N ASP A 103 11.32 -10.45 -8.29
CA ASP A 103 10.51 -11.58 -8.75
C ASP A 103 11.11 -12.92 -8.34
N GLN A 104 12.44 -13.04 -8.32
CA GLN A 104 13.12 -14.19 -7.75
C GLN A 104 12.85 -14.32 -6.25
N VAL A 105 12.96 -13.22 -5.47
CA VAL A 105 12.62 -13.22 -4.04
C VAL A 105 11.17 -13.67 -3.82
N GLN A 106 10.23 -13.08 -4.55
CA GLN A 106 8.81 -13.43 -4.47
C GLN A 106 8.59 -14.92 -4.75
N ARG A 107 9.16 -15.46 -5.85
CA ARG A 107 9.03 -16.88 -6.17
C ARG A 107 9.60 -17.78 -5.07
N LEU A 108 10.78 -17.48 -4.54
CA LEU A 108 11.40 -18.26 -3.47
C LEU A 108 10.56 -18.25 -2.18
N ARG A 109 10.04 -17.07 -1.80
CA ARG A 109 9.15 -16.93 -0.63
C ARG A 109 7.87 -17.73 -0.81
N LEU A 110 7.18 -17.59 -1.95
CA LEU A 110 5.93 -18.31 -2.23
C LEU A 110 6.15 -19.83 -2.32
N GLN A 111 7.25 -20.29 -2.92
CA GLN A 111 7.61 -21.71 -2.94
C GLN A 111 7.84 -22.26 -1.52
N THR A 112 8.57 -21.50 -0.70
CA THR A 112 8.84 -21.89 0.69
C THR A 112 7.55 -21.95 1.51
N VAL A 113 6.67 -20.98 1.37
CA VAL A 113 5.35 -20.98 2.03
C VAL A 113 4.48 -22.12 1.51
N SER A 114 4.42 -22.35 0.20
CA SER A 114 3.63 -23.43 -0.40
C SER A 114 4.08 -24.82 0.11
N ALA A 115 5.39 -25.05 0.18
CA ALA A 115 5.93 -26.27 0.76
C ALA A 115 5.57 -26.41 2.26
N ALA A 116 5.65 -25.32 3.01
CA ALA A 116 5.32 -25.28 4.43
C ALA A 116 3.83 -25.57 4.71
N VAL A 117 2.93 -25.09 3.85
CA VAL A 117 1.48 -25.39 3.95
C VAL A 117 1.21 -26.89 3.98
N VAL A 118 1.98 -27.70 3.26
CA VAL A 118 1.82 -29.16 3.25
C VAL A 118 2.63 -29.85 4.34
N THR A 119 3.86 -29.39 4.58
CA THR A 119 4.87 -30.18 5.32
C THR A 119 5.10 -29.76 6.77
N GLN A 120 4.80 -28.50 7.12
CA GLN A 120 5.20 -27.94 8.41
C GLN A 120 4.16 -28.24 9.50
N ASP A 121 4.54 -28.90 10.60
CA ASP A 121 3.70 -28.93 11.79
C ASP A 121 3.75 -27.54 12.46
N VAL A 122 2.61 -26.84 12.49
CA VAL A 122 2.52 -25.50 13.07
C VAL A 122 1.77 -25.60 14.39
N ARG A 123 2.48 -25.35 15.49
CA ARG A 123 1.89 -25.27 16.83
C ARG A 123 2.29 -23.95 17.46
N VAL A 124 1.28 -23.16 17.78
CA VAL A 124 1.44 -21.94 18.59
C VAL A 124 1.08 -22.30 20.03
N PRO A 125 2.02 -22.19 20.99
CA PRO A 125 1.70 -22.38 22.41
C PRO A 125 0.54 -21.46 22.83
N PRO A 126 -0.50 -21.96 23.53
CA PRO A 126 -1.64 -21.15 23.95
C PRO A 126 -1.26 -19.90 24.76
N GLU A 127 -0.19 -19.99 25.54
CA GLU A 127 0.36 -18.90 26.35
C GLU A 127 0.90 -17.76 25.48
N LEU A 128 1.65 -18.12 24.43
CA LEU A 128 2.15 -17.15 23.44
C LEU A 128 1.00 -16.56 22.64
N ALA A 129 0.02 -17.38 22.24
CA ALA A 129 -1.17 -16.90 21.53
C ALA A 129 -1.92 -15.84 22.36
N LYS A 130 -2.20 -16.13 23.64
CA LYS A 130 -2.86 -15.19 24.56
C LYS A 130 -2.05 -13.91 24.74
N GLN A 131 -0.72 -14.02 24.85
CA GLN A 131 0.15 -12.85 24.92
C GLN A 131 0.07 -12.00 23.65
N TRP A 132 0.13 -12.61 22.47
CA TRP A 132 0.06 -11.88 21.20
C TRP A 132 -1.31 -11.27 20.94
N ILE A 133 -2.40 -11.94 21.32
CA ILE A 133 -3.75 -11.36 21.30
C ILE A 133 -3.80 -10.11 22.16
N LYS A 134 -3.25 -10.18 23.37
CA LYS A 134 -3.16 -9.01 24.26
C LYS A 134 -2.32 -7.90 23.63
N ASN A 135 -1.16 -8.23 23.06
CA ASN A 135 -0.33 -7.25 22.36
C ASN A 135 -1.11 -6.62 21.21
N TYR A 136 -1.84 -7.41 20.43
CA TYR A 136 -2.67 -6.92 19.35
C TYR A 136 -3.72 -5.94 19.87
N PHE A 137 -4.58 -6.31 20.82
CA PHE A 137 -5.63 -5.37 21.28
C PHE A 137 -5.10 -4.20 22.13
N THR A 138 -3.89 -4.31 22.69
CA THR A 138 -3.25 -3.19 23.42
C THR A 138 -2.67 -2.15 22.46
N HIS A 139 -2.12 -2.59 21.32
CA HIS A 139 -1.39 -1.74 20.40
C HIS A 139 -2.10 -1.57 19.05
N MET A 140 -3.16 -2.31 18.74
CA MET A 140 -3.98 -2.09 17.56
C MET A 140 -5.26 -1.43 17.98
N HIS A 141 -5.37 -0.16 17.61
CA HIS A 141 -6.62 0.57 17.59
C HIS A 141 -7.61 -0.20 16.70
N THR A 142 -8.62 -0.83 17.31
CA THR A 142 -9.56 -1.74 16.65
C THR A 142 -10.70 -0.95 15.98
N ASP A 143 -10.35 0.05 15.17
CA ASP A 143 -11.28 1.12 14.80
C ASP A 143 -11.71 1.04 13.34
N MET A 144 -12.30 -0.08 12.95
CA MET A 144 -12.81 -0.38 11.59
C MET A 144 -13.84 -1.52 11.69
N PHE A 145 -14.00 -2.35 10.64
CA PHE A 145 -14.76 -3.59 10.71
C PHE A 145 -14.23 -4.59 11.74
N LEU A 146 -12.98 -4.46 12.20
CA LEU A 146 -12.44 -5.27 13.30
C LEU A 146 -13.12 -5.00 14.64
N SER A 147 -13.77 -3.84 14.82
CA SER A 147 -14.64 -3.56 15.97
C SER A 147 -15.80 -4.57 16.09
N LEU A 148 -16.19 -5.18 14.96
CA LEU A 148 -17.24 -6.19 14.88
C LEU A 148 -16.72 -7.57 15.35
N VAL A 149 -15.40 -7.75 15.48
CA VAL A 149 -14.80 -8.94 16.09
C VAL A 149 -14.80 -8.78 17.60
N ASN A 150 -15.55 -9.62 18.30
CA ASN A 150 -15.55 -9.63 19.76
C ASN A 150 -14.17 -10.06 20.31
N PRO A 151 -13.42 -9.19 21.01
CA PRO A 151 -12.08 -9.52 21.50
C PRO A 151 -12.10 -10.74 22.44
N LYS A 152 -13.17 -10.89 23.23
CA LYS A 152 -13.34 -12.04 24.13
C LYS A 152 -13.46 -13.35 23.36
N LEU A 153 -14.07 -13.33 22.17
CA LEU A 153 -14.14 -14.52 21.32
C LEU A 153 -12.73 -14.94 20.89
N ILE A 154 -11.92 -13.99 20.42
CA ILE A 154 -10.55 -14.25 19.98
C ILE A 154 -9.67 -14.75 21.14
N GLU A 155 -9.83 -14.18 22.34
CA GLU A 155 -9.12 -14.62 23.55
C GLU A 155 -9.43 -16.06 23.97
N MET A 156 -10.62 -16.57 23.65
CA MET A 156 -11.03 -17.95 23.97
C MET A 156 -10.50 -18.98 22.95
N ILE A 157 -10.24 -18.60 21.70
CA ILE A 157 -9.85 -19.52 20.62
C ILE A 157 -8.64 -20.42 20.98
N PRO A 158 -7.55 -19.93 21.62
CA PRO A 158 -6.43 -20.78 21.99
C PRO A 158 -6.84 -22.00 22.84
N ASP A 159 -7.85 -21.85 23.72
CA ASP A 159 -8.34 -22.92 24.58
C ASP A 159 -9.35 -23.84 23.85
N LEU A 160 -9.98 -23.34 22.78
CA LEU A 160 -10.97 -24.09 21.99
C LEU A 160 -10.34 -24.97 20.92
N LEU A 161 -9.20 -24.58 20.33
CA LEU A 161 -8.55 -25.28 19.22
C LEU A 161 -8.19 -26.75 19.51
N GLY A 162 -8.00 -27.11 20.79
CA GLY A 162 -7.66 -28.47 21.21
C GLY A 162 -8.86 -29.36 21.56
N LEU A 163 -10.09 -28.84 21.51
CA LEU A 163 -11.28 -29.57 21.96
C LEU A 163 -11.90 -30.39 20.81
N PRO A 164 -12.04 -31.73 20.94
CA PRO A 164 -12.40 -32.62 19.84
C PRO A 164 -13.83 -32.45 19.30
N HIS A 165 -14.68 -31.71 20.01
CA HIS A 165 -16.09 -31.50 19.64
C HIS A 165 -16.43 -30.03 19.34
N VAL A 166 -15.43 -29.14 19.35
CA VAL A 166 -15.63 -27.72 19.03
C VAL A 166 -15.16 -27.47 17.61
N HIS A 167 -16.08 -27.04 16.76
CA HIS A 167 -15.77 -26.58 15.41
C HIS A 167 -15.85 -25.06 15.38
N LEU A 168 -14.72 -24.43 15.07
CA LEU A 168 -14.65 -22.98 14.85
C LEU A 168 -14.92 -22.70 13.38
N ASP A 169 -15.67 -21.62 13.15
CA ASP A 169 -15.92 -21.12 11.81
C ASP A 169 -14.58 -20.80 11.08
N PRO A 170 -14.39 -21.23 9.82
CA PRO A 170 -13.13 -20.99 9.14
C PRO A 170 -12.80 -19.50 8.94
N ALA A 171 -13.79 -18.61 8.80
CA ALA A 171 -13.55 -17.18 8.68
C ALA A 171 -12.98 -16.62 9.99
N ILE A 172 -13.54 -17.01 11.14
CA ILE A 172 -13.02 -16.56 12.45
C ILE A 172 -11.60 -17.09 12.71
N LEU A 173 -11.24 -18.27 12.18
CA LEU A 173 -9.88 -18.79 12.26
C LEU A 173 -8.89 -17.95 11.45
N VAL A 174 -9.26 -17.48 10.25
CA VAL A 174 -8.43 -16.52 9.48
C VAL A 174 -8.22 -15.24 10.27
N VAL A 175 -9.27 -14.69 10.86
CA VAL A 175 -9.18 -13.50 11.72
C VAL A 175 -8.26 -13.75 12.91
N TYR A 176 -8.40 -14.89 13.59
CA TYR A 176 -7.56 -15.27 14.72
C TYR A 176 -6.07 -15.35 14.36
N TYR A 177 -5.73 -16.05 13.28
CA TYR A 177 -4.34 -16.16 12.85
C TYR A 177 -3.78 -14.83 12.34
N GLY A 178 -4.62 -13.98 11.74
CA GLY A 178 -4.27 -12.59 11.43
C GLY A 178 -3.95 -11.77 12.68
N VAL A 179 -4.79 -11.84 13.72
CA VAL A 179 -4.55 -11.18 15.02
C VAL A 179 -3.22 -11.64 15.62
N LEU A 180 -2.93 -12.95 15.60
CA LEU A 180 -1.66 -13.49 16.08
C LEU A 180 -0.47 -13.02 15.25
N TYR A 181 -0.60 -13.04 13.91
CA TYR A 181 0.44 -12.62 12.98
C TYR A 181 0.91 -11.19 13.32
N HIS A 182 -0.02 -10.30 13.60
CA HIS A 182 0.30 -8.92 13.95
C HIS A 182 0.75 -8.77 15.40
N GLY A 183 0.07 -9.45 16.34
CA GLY A 183 0.39 -9.41 17.76
C GLY A 183 1.79 -9.92 18.12
N CYS A 184 2.32 -10.86 17.34
CA CYS A 184 3.67 -11.40 17.56
C CYS A 184 4.78 -10.41 17.19
N ALA A 185 4.53 -9.46 16.29
CA ALA A 185 5.49 -8.42 15.92
C ALA A 185 5.52 -7.23 16.91
N LEU A 186 4.61 -7.21 17.89
CA LEU A 186 4.37 -6.09 18.83
C LEU A 186 4.82 -6.38 20.27
N GLY A 187 5.86 -7.19 20.45
CA GLY A 187 6.47 -7.40 21.75
C GLY A 187 6.96 -6.10 22.41
N SER A 188 6.82 -6.04 23.73
CA SER A 188 7.25 -4.89 24.55
C SER A 188 8.78 -4.79 24.71
N THR A 189 9.53 -5.80 24.25
CA THR A 189 11.00 -5.86 24.29
C THR A 189 11.55 -6.35 22.95
N VAL A 190 12.82 -6.03 22.67
CA VAL A 190 13.51 -6.50 21.46
C VAL A 190 13.51 -8.04 21.37
N GLN A 191 13.77 -8.72 22.49
CA GLN A 191 13.77 -10.19 22.54
C GLN A 191 12.38 -10.78 22.25
N ALA A 192 11.32 -10.18 22.80
CA ALA A 192 9.95 -10.62 22.51
C ALA A 192 9.58 -10.43 21.04
N ASN A 193 10.06 -9.35 20.40
CA ASN A 193 9.90 -9.17 18.96
C ASN A 193 10.64 -10.25 18.18
N GLU A 194 11.92 -10.48 18.46
CA GLU A 194 12.71 -11.50 17.77
C GLU A 194 12.11 -12.90 17.89
N GLU A 195 11.53 -13.24 19.04
CA GLU A 195 10.80 -14.49 19.23
C GLU A 195 9.53 -14.54 18.38
N GLY A 196 8.72 -13.49 18.38
CA GLY A 196 7.49 -13.42 17.58
C GLY A 196 7.75 -13.48 16.08
N HIS A 197 8.82 -12.84 15.57
CA HIS A 197 9.17 -12.85 14.15
C HIS A 197 9.42 -14.28 13.61
N LYS A 198 9.83 -15.23 14.46
CA LYS A 198 9.99 -16.64 14.08
C LYS A 198 8.66 -17.31 13.71
N TYR A 199 7.55 -16.80 14.21
CA TYR A 199 6.21 -17.34 14.00
C TYR A 199 5.43 -16.66 12.87
N ILE A 200 5.86 -15.49 12.38
CA ILE A 200 5.13 -14.73 11.36
C ILE A 200 4.80 -15.60 10.14
N ARG A 201 5.80 -16.29 9.58
CA ARG A 201 5.62 -17.18 8.43
C ARG A 201 4.71 -18.37 8.76
N MET A 202 4.80 -18.92 9.97
CA MET A 202 3.97 -20.05 10.42
C MET A 202 2.50 -19.64 10.56
N LEU A 203 2.26 -18.43 11.07
CA LEU A 203 0.92 -17.87 11.23
C LEU A 203 0.27 -17.58 9.87
N TYR A 204 1.05 -17.10 8.89
CA TYR A 204 0.55 -16.99 7.52
C TYR A 204 0.22 -18.36 6.91
N VAL A 205 1.03 -19.39 7.15
CA VAL A 205 0.72 -20.77 6.75
C VAL A 205 -0.60 -21.24 7.36
N CYS A 206 -0.89 -20.90 8.62
CA CYS A 206 -2.18 -21.19 9.25
C CYS A 206 -3.36 -20.49 8.55
N CYS A 207 -3.20 -19.21 8.18
CA CYS A 207 -4.20 -18.52 7.36
C CYS A 207 -4.45 -19.28 6.05
N LEU A 208 -3.39 -19.62 5.30
CA LEU A 208 -3.48 -20.31 4.01
C LEU A 208 -4.15 -21.69 4.11
N ARG A 209 -3.90 -22.44 5.19
CA ARG A 209 -4.56 -23.74 5.45
C ARG A 209 -6.06 -23.60 5.69
N THR A 210 -6.48 -22.47 6.25
CA THR A 210 -7.87 -22.20 6.61
C THR A 210 -8.67 -21.70 5.39
N LEU A 211 -8.01 -21.02 4.44
CA LEU A 211 -8.66 -20.41 3.28
C LEU A 211 -9.57 -21.34 2.45
N PRO A 212 -9.19 -22.59 2.10
CA PRO A 212 -10.04 -23.42 1.23
C PRO A 212 -11.36 -23.83 1.90
N LEU A 213 -11.33 -24.06 3.22
CA LEU A 213 -12.55 -24.37 3.98
C LEU A 213 -13.44 -23.13 4.08
N TRP A 214 -12.83 -21.99 4.40
CA TRP A 214 -13.54 -20.72 4.46
C TRP A 214 -14.20 -20.38 3.12
N GLN A 215 -13.49 -20.45 2.00
CA GLN A 215 -14.07 -20.15 0.67
C GLN A 215 -15.25 -21.06 0.30
N ARG A 216 -15.31 -22.27 0.84
CA ARG A 216 -16.42 -23.21 0.60
C ARG A 216 -17.64 -22.90 1.47
N GLU A 217 -17.41 -22.35 2.66
CA GLU A 217 -18.43 -22.16 3.70
C GLU A 217 -18.88 -20.71 3.86
N ALA A 218 -18.17 -19.76 3.23
CA ALA A 218 -18.46 -18.33 3.28
C ALA A 218 -19.89 -18.03 2.84
N THR A 219 -20.58 -17.19 3.62
CA THR A 219 -21.99 -16.83 3.41
C THR A 219 -22.18 -15.36 3.04
N GLY A 220 -21.10 -14.58 3.03
CA GLY A 220 -21.14 -13.13 2.88
C GLY A 220 -21.48 -12.40 4.17
N SER A 221 -21.19 -13.03 5.31
CA SER A 221 -21.38 -12.47 6.63
C SER A 221 -20.38 -11.35 6.93
N THR A 222 -20.63 -10.59 7.99
CA THR A 222 -19.66 -9.64 8.55
C THR A 222 -18.32 -10.29 8.90
N THR A 223 -18.32 -11.55 9.35
CA THR A 223 -17.06 -12.26 9.66
C THR A 223 -16.30 -12.59 8.38
N ASP A 224 -17.01 -12.92 7.29
CA ASP A 224 -16.40 -13.11 5.97
C ASP A 224 -15.76 -11.81 5.44
N LEU A 225 -16.44 -10.67 5.61
CA LEU A 225 -15.86 -9.35 5.27
C LEU A 225 -14.55 -9.10 6.04
N ILE A 226 -14.55 -9.33 7.36
CA ILE A 226 -13.38 -9.07 8.19
C ILE A 226 -12.24 -10.06 7.88
N ALA A 227 -12.55 -11.33 7.65
CA ALA A 227 -11.58 -12.34 7.25
C ALA A 227 -10.94 -11.97 5.90
N ALA A 228 -11.74 -11.48 4.94
CA ALA A 228 -11.24 -10.98 3.66
C ALA A 228 -10.30 -9.78 3.86
N LEU A 229 -10.73 -8.76 4.59
CA LEU A 229 -9.91 -7.58 4.90
C LEU A 229 -8.60 -7.93 5.62
N THR A 230 -8.64 -8.88 6.55
CA THR A 230 -7.46 -9.40 7.30
C THR A 230 -6.39 -9.99 6.37
N MET A 231 -6.80 -10.50 5.22
CA MET A 231 -5.88 -11.04 4.21
C MET A 231 -5.37 -9.97 3.25
N VAL A 232 -6.11 -8.88 3.06
CA VAL A 232 -5.89 -7.87 2.01
C VAL A 232 -5.07 -6.68 2.46
N SER A 233 -5.43 -6.08 3.60
CA SER A 233 -5.44 -4.61 3.68
C SER A 233 -4.06 -3.97 3.49
N SER A 234 -4.07 -2.76 2.94
CA SER A 234 -2.94 -1.84 2.74
C SER A 234 -3.40 -0.41 3.04
N ALA A 235 -3.53 -0.04 4.31
CA ALA A 235 -3.36 1.31 4.91
C ALA A 235 -3.86 1.25 6.38
N PRO A 236 -3.33 2.00 7.36
CA PRO A 236 -3.96 2.13 8.67
C PRO A 236 -4.86 3.37 8.68
N SER A 237 -6.15 3.19 8.99
CA SER A 237 -6.96 4.27 9.56
C SER A 237 -6.87 4.22 11.09
N PRO A 238 -6.33 5.25 11.76
CA PRO A 238 -6.16 5.19 13.21
C PRO A 238 -7.07 6.22 13.88
N LEU A 239 -8.08 5.78 14.64
CA LEU A 239 -8.55 6.40 15.90
C LEU A 239 -9.90 5.89 16.41
N SER A 240 -9.89 5.66 17.72
CA SER A 240 -11.00 5.76 18.67
C SER A 240 -10.50 6.50 19.92
N SER A 241 -11.39 7.35 20.42
CA SER A 241 -11.24 8.23 21.56
C SER A 241 -11.79 7.57 22.82
N LYS A 242 -10.90 7.03 23.67
CA LYS A 242 -11.12 6.95 25.12
C LYS A 242 -9.84 7.35 25.88
N PRO A 243 -9.89 8.35 26.78
CA PRO A 243 -8.78 8.65 27.65
C PRO A 243 -8.84 7.71 28.86
N VAL A 244 -7.95 6.73 28.94
CA VAL A 244 -7.64 6.08 30.22
C VAL A 244 -6.13 6.13 30.42
N LEU A 245 -5.72 6.86 31.46
CA LEU A 245 -4.33 6.92 31.94
C LEU A 245 -3.76 5.50 32.10
N ARG A 246 -2.70 5.17 31.34
CA ARG A 246 -1.54 4.37 31.82
C ARG A 246 -0.37 4.43 30.82
N LEU A 247 0.83 4.44 31.39
CA LEU A 247 2.10 4.74 30.74
C LEU A 247 2.46 3.80 29.57
N THR A 248 2.99 4.43 28.51
CA THR A 248 4.00 3.95 27.53
C THR A 248 3.84 2.53 26.98
N THR A 249 3.13 2.38 25.86
CA THR A 249 3.44 1.42 24.77
C THR A 249 2.58 1.76 23.53
N ALA A 250 3.22 1.90 22.38
CA ALA A 250 2.71 2.58 21.17
C ALA A 250 1.79 1.71 20.26
N PRO A 251 0.83 2.30 19.50
CA PRO A 251 -0.11 1.56 18.67
C PRO A 251 0.03 1.67 17.13
N GLY A 252 -0.19 0.58 16.38
CA GLY A 252 -0.64 0.62 14.96
C GLY A 252 0.13 -0.24 13.93
N ARG A 253 -0.31 -1.48 13.69
CA ARG A 253 -0.31 -2.17 12.38
C ARG A 253 -1.71 -2.75 12.16
N GLN A 254 -2.21 -2.87 10.94
CA GLN A 254 -3.51 -3.50 10.70
C GLN A 254 -3.31 -4.83 9.97
N CYS A 255 -4.34 -5.67 9.88
CA CYS A 255 -4.18 -7.05 9.44
C CYS A 255 -3.92 -7.18 7.92
N ARG A 256 -2.67 -7.45 7.51
CA ARG A 256 -2.24 -7.50 6.09
C ARG A 256 -1.50 -8.79 5.66
N THR A 257 -2.11 -9.96 5.83
CA THR A 257 -1.30 -11.20 5.80
C THR A 257 -0.77 -11.59 4.40
N ALA A 258 -1.54 -11.42 3.31
CA ALA A 258 -1.10 -11.86 1.97
C ALA A 258 -0.20 -10.82 1.27
N ALA A 259 -0.58 -9.54 1.32
CA ALA A 259 0.18 -8.46 0.68
C ALA A 259 1.59 -8.31 1.27
N GLU A 260 1.74 -8.45 2.59
CA GLU A 260 3.04 -8.43 3.27
C GLU A 260 3.89 -9.68 2.99
N CYS A 261 3.33 -10.72 2.37
CA CYS A 261 4.02 -11.96 2.05
C CYS A 261 4.36 -12.11 0.56
N PHE A 262 4.31 -11.03 -0.23
CA PHE A 262 4.48 -11.03 -1.70
C PHE A 262 3.43 -11.88 -2.44
N ASP A 263 2.25 -12.11 -1.86
CA ASP A 263 1.14 -12.82 -2.54
C ASP A 263 0.10 -11.81 -3.07
N GLU A 264 0.49 -11.07 -4.12
CA GLU A 264 -0.33 -10.03 -4.74
C GLU A 264 -1.64 -10.59 -5.31
N GLU A 265 -1.61 -11.74 -5.97
CA GLU A 265 -2.81 -12.33 -6.58
C GLU A 265 -3.81 -12.76 -5.52
N LEU A 266 -3.34 -13.37 -4.43
CA LEU A 266 -4.21 -13.69 -3.32
C LEU A 266 -4.76 -12.42 -2.65
N ALA A 267 -3.92 -11.41 -2.45
CA ALA A 267 -4.36 -10.13 -1.86
C ALA A 267 -5.47 -9.49 -2.72
N TRP A 268 -5.30 -9.43 -4.05
CA TRP A 268 -6.33 -8.94 -4.96
C TRP A 268 -7.61 -9.78 -4.90
N LYS A 269 -7.49 -11.11 -4.91
CA LYS A 269 -8.66 -12.00 -4.83
C LYS A 269 -9.43 -11.83 -3.51
N MET A 270 -8.73 -11.68 -2.39
CA MET A 270 -9.38 -11.45 -1.11
C MET A 270 -10.03 -10.06 -1.07
N TYR A 271 -9.46 -9.08 -1.79
CA TYR A 271 -10.00 -7.73 -1.85
C TYR A 271 -11.32 -7.68 -2.61
N THR A 272 -11.43 -8.40 -3.73
CA THR A 272 -12.69 -8.50 -4.47
C THR A 272 -13.78 -9.15 -3.60
N TYR A 273 -13.44 -10.17 -2.80
CA TYR A 273 -14.39 -10.73 -1.83
C TYR A 273 -14.81 -9.72 -0.76
N ALA A 274 -13.87 -8.92 -0.23
CA ALA A 274 -14.20 -7.86 0.72
C ALA A 274 -15.17 -6.83 0.11
N CYS A 275 -14.97 -6.44 -1.15
CA CYS A 275 -15.88 -5.53 -1.84
C CYS A 275 -17.28 -6.13 -2.04
N GLU A 276 -17.36 -7.38 -2.50
CA GLU A 276 -18.61 -8.11 -2.67
C GLU A 276 -19.39 -8.22 -1.34
N TYR A 277 -18.70 -8.58 -0.26
CA TYR A 277 -19.31 -8.67 1.07
C TYR A 277 -19.75 -7.30 1.59
N ALA A 278 -18.95 -6.26 1.40
CA ALA A 278 -19.31 -4.91 1.82
C ALA A 278 -20.56 -4.38 1.08
N GLN A 279 -20.67 -4.67 -0.21
CA GLN A 279 -21.85 -4.34 -1.00
C GLN A 279 -23.08 -5.15 -0.54
N ALA A 280 -22.94 -6.46 -0.32
CA ALA A 280 -24.01 -7.32 0.19
C ALA A 280 -24.51 -6.91 1.57
N LEU A 281 -23.62 -6.38 2.42
CA LEU A 281 -23.93 -5.81 3.73
C LEU A 281 -24.47 -4.37 3.66
N ASN A 282 -24.65 -3.82 2.46
CA ASN A 282 -25.18 -2.48 2.20
C ASN A 282 -24.33 -1.34 2.81
N LEU A 283 -23.02 -1.56 2.98
CA LEU A 283 -22.10 -0.58 3.58
C LEU A 283 -21.81 0.63 2.68
N HIS A 284 -22.19 0.55 1.41
CA HIS A 284 -22.12 1.67 0.46
C HIS A 284 -23.28 2.67 0.60
N ASN A 285 -24.25 2.40 1.49
CA ASN A 285 -25.44 3.21 1.71
C ASN A 285 -25.67 3.55 3.20
N LEU A 286 -24.59 3.63 3.99
CA LEU A 286 -24.66 3.88 5.44
C LEU A 286 -25.44 5.16 5.79
N ASP A 287 -25.37 6.19 4.94
CA ASP A 287 -25.98 7.50 5.14
C ASP A 287 -27.22 7.72 4.26
N ALA A 288 -27.77 6.67 3.63
CA ALA A 288 -28.91 6.78 2.72
C ALA A 288 -30.24 7.15 3.39
N TYR A 289 -30.37 6.86 4.68
CA TYR A 289 -31.57 7.11 5.47
C TYR A 289 -31.20 8.02 6.65
N THR A 290 -32.05 9.01 6.96
CA THR A 290 -31.92 9.80 8.18
C THR A 290 -31.89 8.84 9.36
N THR A 291 -30.79 8.88 10.12
CA THR A 291 -30.51 8.08 11.32
C THR A 291 -31.79 7.70 12.05
N ALA A 292 -32.14 6.41 12.00
CA ALA A 292 -33.25 5.91 12.79
C ALA A 292 -32.94 6.21 14.27
N ILE A 293 -33.94 6.67 15.01
CA ILE A 293 -33.80 7.00 16.43
C ILE A 293 -33.20 5.79 17.16
N GLY A 294 -31.96 5.91 17.64
CA GLY A 294 -31.28 4.87 18.43
C GLY A 294 -30.08 4.17 17.78
N GLN A 295 -29.58 4.60 16.60
CA GLN A 295 -28.30 4.10 16.10
C GLN A 295 -27.11 4.67 16.91
N ASP A 296 -26.12 3.83 17.19
CA ASP A 296 -24.86 4.24 17.81
C ASP A 296 -23.98 4.92 16.77
N GLU A 297 -23.86 6.25 16.86
CA GLU A 297 -23.01 7.05 15.98
C GLU A 297 -21.55 6.59 15.99
N GLY A 298 -21.05 6.04 17.11
CA GLY A 298 -19.70 5.50 17.18
C GLY A 298 -19.50 4.27 16.31
N GLN A 299 -20.51 3.40 16.23
CA GLN A 299 -20.49 2.23 15.34
C GLN A 299 -20.64 2.66 13.88
N LEU A 300 -21.57 3.56 13.57
CA LEU A 300 -21.75 4.09 12.21
C LEU A 300 -20.48 4.78 11.69
N ASP A 301 -19.80 5.57 12.52
CA ASP A 301 -18.53 6.21 12.17
C ASP A 301 -17.43 5.15 11.91
N SER A 302 -17.41 4.06 12.67
CA SER A 302 -16.48 2.94 12.45
C SER A 302 -16.76 2.20 11.13
N ASP A 303 -18.03 2.03 10.77
CA ASP A 303 -18.44 1.42 9.50
C ASP A 303 -18.09 2.35 8.31
N ARG A 304 -18.30 3.67 8.45
CA ARG A 304 -17.86 4.68 7.46
C ARG A 304 -16.34 4.60 7.24
N LYS A 305 -15.55 4.53 8.32
CA LYS A 305 -14.08 4.40 8.24
C LYS A 305 -13.67 3.16 7.45
N GLY A 306 -14.25 2.01 7.77
CA GLY A 306 -13.97 0.77 7.06
C GLY A 306 -14.33 0.85 5.57
N PHE A 307 -15.44 1.50 5.23
CA PHE A 307 -15.82 1.67 3.82
C PHE A 307 -14.85 2.60 3.06
N TRP A 308 -14.38 3.70 3.67
CA TRP A 308 -13.38 4.58 3.06
C TRP A 308 -12.03 3.90 2.86
N GLU A 309 -11.65 2.96 3.74
CA GLU A 309 -10.45 2.14 3.57
C GLU A 309 -10.57 1.23 2.33
N LEU A 310 -11.75 0.64 2.09
CA LEU A 310 -11.99 -0.14 0.87
C LEU A 310 -11.76 0.71 -0.39
N ILE A 311 -12.19 1.97 -0.38
CA ILE A 311 -11.97 2.92 -1.49
C ILE A 311 -10.48 3.19 -1.69
N GLN A 312 -9.74 3.44 -0.60
CA GLN A 312 -8.30 3.65 -0.63
C GLN A 312 -7.57 2.46 -1.25
N ILE A 313 -7.90 1.25 -0.79
CA ILE A 313 -7.31 0.01 -1.28
C ILE A 313 -7.64 -0.19 -2.77
N ASP A 314 -8.85 0.14 -3.23
CA ASP A 314 -9.22 0.01 -4.65
C ASP A 314 -8.30 0.87 -5.52
N PHE A 315 -8.18 2.15 -5.18
CA PHE A 315 -7.36 3.08 -5.94
C PHE A 315 -5.87 2.68 -5.92
N PHE A 316 -5.39 2.16 -4.79
CA PHE A 316 -4.06 1.60 -4.68
C PHE A 316 -3.87 0.43 -5.66
N PHE A 317 -4.80 -0.54 -5.70
CA PHE A 317 -4.73 -1.66 -6.63
C PHE A 317 -4.83 -1.24 -8.10
N ARG A 318 -5.73 -0.29 -8.40
CA ARG A 318 -5.91 0.28 -9.73
C ARG A 318 -4.65 1.01 -10.21
N LEU A 319 -3.92 1.68 -9.32
CA LEU A 319 -2.74 2.45 -9.69
C LEU A 319 -1.50 1.57 -9.86
N LEU A 320 -1.16 0.76 -8.85
CA LEU A 320 0.10 0.00 -8.85
C LEU A 320 0.04 -1.25 -9.72
N PHE A 321 -1.06 -1.99 -9.62
CA PHE A 321 -1.21 -3.30 -10.25
C PHE A 321 -2.10 -3.23 -11.50
N ASN A 322 -2.63 -2.05 -11.81
CA ASN A 322 -3.48 -1.80 -12.97
C ASN A 322 -4.70 -2.75 -13.02
N ARG A 323 -5.24 -3.06 -11.83
CA ARG A 323 -6.46 -3.84 -11.67
C ARG A 323 -7.67 -2.98 -12.09
N PRO A 324 -8.76 -3.58 -12.60
CA PRO A 324 -10.00 -2.84 -12.80
C PRO A 324 -10.55 -2.37 -11.44
N PRO A 325 -11.38 -1.32 -11.41
CA PRO A 325 -12.10 -0.94 -10.19
C PRO A 325 -12.95 -2.12 -9.69
N ALA A 326 -12.82 -2.46 -8.40
CA ALA A 326 -13.67 -3.47 -7.76
C ALA A 326 -14.86 -2.85 -7.03
N ILE A 327 -14.70 -1.62 -6.53
CA ILE A 327 -15.75 -0.89 -5.81
C ILE A 327 -15.93 0.50 -6.44
N THR A 328 -14.85 1.19 -6.77
CA THR A 328 -14.88 2.59 -7.24
C THR A 328 -15.51 2.82 -8.62
N ASP A 329 -15.96 1.78 -9.34
CA ASP A 329 -16.72 1.89 -10.59
C ASP A 329 -18.09 2.55 -10.39
N SER A 330 -18.66 2.35 -9.20
CA SER A 330 -19.99 2.80 -8.78
C SER A 330 -19.92 3.89 -7.70
N MET A 331 -18.76 4.54 -7.56
CA MET A 331 -18.49 5.50 -6.49
C MET A 331 -19.50 6.65 -6.40
N ASN A 332 -20.04 7.09 -7.54
CA ASN A 332 -21.07 8.13 -7.63
C ASN A 332 -22.45 7.71 -7.09
N THR A 333 -22.68 6.41 -6.88
CA THR A 333 -23.96 5.89 -6.36
C THR A 333 -23.98 5.78 -4.83
N TRP A 334 -22.83 5.94 -4.18
CA TRP A 334 -22.69 5.68 -2.76
C TRP A 334 -23.19 6.82 -1.89
N LYS A 335 -23.68 6.44 -0.71
CA LYS A 335 -24.15 7.36 0.32
C LYS A 335 -23.41 7.04 1.60
N VAL A 336 -22.15 7.46 1.65
CA VAL A 336 -21.26 7.30 2.80
C VAL A 336 -20.53 8.60 3.02
N ASN A 337 -20.80 9.25 4.14
CA ASN A 337 -20.17 10.49 4.56
C ASN A 337 -18.72 10.21 4.98
N LEU A 338 -17.86 11.23 4.91
CA LEU A 338 -16.54 11.16 5.51
C LEU A 338 -16.70 10.95 7.04
N PRO A 339 -15.92 10.06 7.67
CA PRO A 339 -15.88 9.95 9.11
C PRO A 339 -15.67 11.30 9.79
N TRP A 340 -16.18 11.47 11.02
CA TRP A 340 -16.05 12.66 11.86
C TRP A 340 -16.79 13.92 11.43
N LEU A 341 -17.22 14.06 10.16
CA LEU A 341 -17.95 15.25 9.68
C LEU A 341 -19.45 15.24 10.03
N SER A 342 -19.94 14.22 10.73
CA SER A 342 -21.32 14.15 11.18
C SER A 342 -21.54 15.04 12.42
N SER A 343 -22.64 15.78 12.43
CA SER A 343 -23.02 16.77 13.45
C SER A 343 -23.11 16.17 14.86
N GLY A 344 -22.00 16.12 15.60
CA GLY A 344 -21.98 15.64 17.00
C GLY A 344 -20.63 15.13 17.55
N SER A 345 -19.60 14.99 16.71
CA SER A 345 -18.28 14.53 17.15
C SER A 345 -17.48 15.63 17.89
N ALA A 346 -16.65 15.24 18.86
CA ALA A 346 -15.66 16.15 19.45
C ALA A 346 -14.61 16.52 18.39
N PRO A 347 -14.08 17.76 18.39
CA PRO A 347 -13.07 18.17 17.42
C PRO A 347 -11.86 17.23 17.50
N PRO A 348 -11.33 16.77 16.35
CA PRO A 348 -10.24 15.81 16.34
C PRO A 348 -8.94 16.42 16.88
N ASP A 349 -8.14 15.61 17.59
CA ASP A 349 -6.83 16.06 18.07
C ASP A 349 -5.83 16.08 16.92
N LEU A 350 -5.58 17.27 16.37
CA LEU A 350 -4.65 17.48 15.27
C LEU A 350 -3.18 17.28 15.66
N ASN A 351 -2.86 17.06 16.94
CA ASN A 351 -1.52 16.68 17.38
C ASN A 351 -1.35 15.16 17.50
N ALA A 352 -2.43 14.38 17.38
CA ALA A 352 -2.35 12.94 17.40
C ALA A 352 -1.93 12.42 16.01
N VAL A 353 -0.85 11.64 15.97
CA VAL A 353 -0.35 10.96 14.76
C VAL A 353 -1.48 10.26 14.02
N PRO A 354 -2.32 9.45 14.70
CA PRO A 354 -3.53 8.90 14.13
C PRO A 354 -4.41 9.83 13.29
N THR A 355 -4.77 10.99 13.83
CA THR A 355 -5.65 11.97 13.20
C THR A 355 -5.01 12.51 11.92
N VAL A 356 -3.74 12.91 12.02
CA VAL A 356 -2.99 13.52 10.93
C VAL A 356 -2.88 12.55 9.75
N THR A 357 -2.51 11.29 10.03
CA THR A 357 -2.39 10.29 8.97
C THR A 357 -3.71 9.96 8.30
N PHE A 358 -4.83 9.99 9.03
CA PHE A 358 -6.15 9.84 8.43
C PHE A 358 -6.48 11.00 7.48
N LEU A 359 -6.33 12.24 7.93
CA LEU A 359 -6.61 13.42 7.10
C LEU A 359 -5.76 13.45 5.82
N MET A 360 -4.47 13.12 5.95
CA MET A 360 -3.57 12.99 4.81
C MET A 360 -4.01 11.85 3.90
N GLY A 361 -4.30 10.66 4.44
CA GLY A 361 -4.78 9.51 3.67
C GLY A 361 -6.07 9.81 2.89
N SER A 362 -7.05 10.49 3.52
CA SER A 362 -8.27 10.95 2.85
C SER A 362 -7.97 11.93 1.72
N ARG A 363 -7.07 12.90 1.92
CA ARG A 363 -6.67 13.83 0.84
C ARG A 363 -5.98 13.11 -0.31
N LEU A 364 -5.07 12.18 -0.02
CA LEU A 364 -4.46 11.32 -1.05
C LEU A 364 -5.51 10.53 -1.83
N THR A 365 -6.57 10.06 -1.15
CA THR A 365 -7.69 9.36 -1.79
C THR A 365 -8.43 10.27 -2.77
N PHE A 366 -8.71 11.52 -2.38
CA PHE A 366 -9.37 12.49 -3.27
C PHE A 366 -8.52 12.85 -4.47
N ILE A 367 -7.23 13.12 -4.26
CA ILE A 367 -6.28 13.38 -5.36
C ILE A 367 -6.31 12.23 -6.37
N LEU A 368 -6.23 11.00 -5.88
CA LEU A 368 -6.21 9.82 -6.75
C LEU A 368 -7.58 9.59 -7.43
N SER A 369 -8.68 9.85 -6.73
CA SER A 369 -10.03 9.81 -7.30
C SER A 369 -10.18 10.80 -8.46
N HIS A 370 -9.73 12.05 -8.28
CA HIS A 370 -9.77 13.06 -9.34
C HIS A 370 -8.87 12.69 -10.52
N PHE A 371 -7.67 12.17 -10.24
CA PHE A 371 -6.79 11.64 -11.30
C PHE A 371 -7.49 10.56 -12.14
N PHE A 372 -8.15 9.58 -11.51
CA PHE A 372 -8.86 8.53 -12.26
C PHE A 372 -10.09 9.05 -13.01
N GLN A 373 -10.84 9.98 -12.43
CA GLN A 373 -11.97 10.63 -13.12
C GLN A 373 -11.52 11.35 -14.39
N ASP A 374 -10.43 12.09 -14.32
CA ASP A 374 -9.87 12.80 -15.47
C ASP A 374 -9.26 11.83 -16.49
N LEU A 375 -8.57 10.78 -16.02
CA LEU A 375 -7.95 9.77 -16.87
C LEU A 375 -8.97 8.94 -17.64
N GLU A 376 -10.12 8.66 -17.04
CA GLU A 376 -11.19 7.83 -17.61
C GLU A 376 -12.25 8.65 -18.36
N SER A 377 -12.06 9.97 -18.43
CA SER A 377 -12.90 10.85 -19.23
C SER A 377 -12.81 10.49 -20.72
N PRO A 378 -13.94 10.41 -21.44
CA PRO A 378 -13.96 10.01 -22.85
C PRO A 378 -13.18 10.97 -23.77
N ASP A 379 -12.98 12.22 -23.35
CA ASP A 379 -12.23 13.25 -24.08
C ASP A 379 -10.76 13.34 -23.65
N CYS A 380 -10.29 12.43 -22.78
CA CYS A 380 -8.93 12.43 -22.27
C CYS A 380 -7.94 11.94 -23.33
N ASP A 381 -6.93 12.74 -23.62
CA ASP A 381 -5.72 12.36 -24.35
C ASP A 381 -4.46 12.59 -23.50
N GLU A 382 -3.31 12.08 -23.93
CA GLU A 382 -2.06 12.22 -23.17
C GLU A 382 -1.68 13.68 -22.92
N ALA A 383 -1.93 14.56 -23.90
CA ALA A 383 -1.55 15.97 -23.82
C ALA A 383 -2.39 16.75 -22.80
N THR A 384 -3.64 16.36 -22.59
CA THR A 384 -4.58 16.97 -21.65
C THR A 384 -4.41 16.43 -20.23
N ILE A 385 -4.16 15.13 -20.06
CA ILE A 385 -4.01 14.53 -18.72
C ILE A 385 -2.64 14.79 -18.09
N ARG A 386 -1.58 14.90 -18.90
CA ARG A 386 -0.21 15.12 -18.41
C ARG A 386 -0.06 16.33 -17.48
N PRO A 387 -0.48 17.56 -17.86
CA PRO A 387 -0.36 18.71 -16.97
C PRO A 387 -1.18 18.57 -15.68
N LYS A 388 -2.35 17.93 -15.75
CA LYS A 388 -3.21 17.66 -14.57
C LYS A 388 -2.56 16.65 -13.62
N ALA A 389 -1.98 15.59 -14.15
CA ALA A 389 -1.26 14.60 -13.36
C ALA A 389 -0.06 15.19 -12.62
N GLU A 390 0.69 16.09 -13.26
CA GLU A 390 1.76 16.84 -12.60
C GLU A 390 1.23 17.78 -11.52
N GLU A 391 0.05 18.35 -11.70
CA GLU A 391 -0.65 19.15 -10.67
C GLU A 391 -1.03 18.30 -9.46
N TYR A 392 -1.63 17.12 -9.68
CA TYR A 392 -1.90 16.16 -8.60
C TYR A 392 -0.64 15.72 -7.87
N CYS A 393 0.46 15.48 -8.60
CA CYS A 393 1.74 15.14 -7.98
C CYS A 393 2.30 16.27 -7.12
N ARG A 394 2.19 17.53 -7.58
CA ARG A 394 2.55 18.71 -6.79
C ARG A 394 1.67 18.87 -5.56
N GLU A 395 0.37 18.64 -5.68
CA GLU A 395 -0.55 18.69 -4.55
C GLU A 395 -0.18 17.68 -3.44
N ILE A 396 0.29 16.49 -3.82
CA ILE A 396 0.80 15.49 -2.84
C ILE A 396 2.05 16.03 -2.12
N GLY A 397 2.97 16.68 -2.84
CA GLY A 397 4.14 17.33 -2.24
C GLY A 397 3.75 18.45 -1.28
N GLU A 398 2.86 19.35 -1.71
CA GLU A 398 2.33 20.44 -0.89
C GLU A 398 1.59 19.93 0.36
N LEU A 399 0.90 18.79 0.26
CA LEU A 399 0.28 18.11 1.40
C LEU A 399 1.34 17.66 2.42
N PHE A 400 2.47 17.12 1.97
CA PHE A 400 3.54 16.69 2.86
C PHE A 400 4.23 17.87 3.56
N ASP A 401 4.40 18.98 2.85
CA ASP A 401 4.94 20.23 3.40
C ASP A 401 3.96 20.88 4.40
N GLU A 402 2.66 20.92 4.08
CA GLU A 402 1.61 21.48 4.92
C GLU A 402 1.58 20.80 6.31
N TYR A 403 1.72 19.48 6.33
CA TYR A 403 1.71 18.69 7.56
C TYR A 403 3.11 18.45 8.15
N GLN A 404 4.17 18.90 7.49
CA GLN A 404 5.58 18.73 7.90
C GLN A 404 5.93 17.26 8.20
N ILE A 405 5.50 16.33 7.34
CA ILE A 405 5.54 14.90 7.64
C ILE A 405 6.95 14.38 7.96
N GLU A 406 7.98 14.95 7.32
CA GLU A 406 9.37 14.61 7.60
C GLU A 406 9.77 14.91 9.05
N ASP A 407 9.35 16.06 9.59
CA ASP A 407 9.62 16.44 10.99
C ASP A 407 8.89 15.52 11.97
N TRP A 408 7.69 15.07 11.62
CA TRP A 408 6.93 14.09 12.43
C TRP A 408 7.64 12.74 12.44
N ILE A 409 8.09 12.25 11.28
CA ILE A 409 8.84 10.99 11.17
C ILE A 409 10.15 11.09 11.98
N GLN A 410 10.93 12.15 11.80
CA GLN A 410 12.19 12.34 12.53
C GLN A 410 11.97 12.38 14.05
N ARG A 411 10.92 13.08 14.52
CA ARG A 411 10.56 13.11 15.94
C ARG A 411 10.17 11.72 16.47
N SER A 412 9.35 10.97 15.72
CA SER A 412 8.92 9.62 16.12
C SER A 412 10.09 8.62 16.19
N VAL A 413 11.05 8.76 15.28
CA VAL A 413 12.32 8.02 15.29
C VAL A 413 13.13 8.37 16.54
N ALA A 414 13.30 9.66 16.84
CA ALA A 414 14.07 10.13 17.98
C ALA A 414 13.47 9.71 19.33
N THR A 415 12.15 9.63 19.44
CA THR A 415 11.44 9.17 20.66
C THR A 415 11.27 7.66 20.73
N ALA A 416 11.77 6.91 19.74
CA ALA A 416 11.57 5.47 19.59
C ALA A 416 10.08 5.05 19.58
N ALA A 417 9.19 5.94 19.15
CA ALA A 417 7.77 5.69 18.94
C ALA A 417 7.58 4.90 17.64
N LYS A 418 7.94 3.60 17.66
CA LYS A 418 7.98 2.73 16.48
C LYS A 418 6.67 2.71 15.69
N ALA A 419 5.54 2.78 16.38
CA ALA A 419 4.24 2.67 15.77
C ALA A 419 3.83 3.97 15.05
N ASP A 420 4.04 5.11 15.70
CA ASP A 420 3.88 6.42 15.07
C ASP A 420 4.78 6.57 13.84
N CYS A 421 6.04 6.13 13.95
CA CYS A 421 6.99 6.13 12.84
C CYS A 421 6.50 5.28 11.66
N TRP A 422 5.90 4.12 11.94
CA TRP A 422 5.35 3.25 10.90
C TRP A 422 4.12 3.87 10.25
N LEU A 423 3.21 4.44 11.04
CA LEU A 423 1.98 5.04 10.56
C LEU A 423 2.24 6.28 9.68
N LEU A 424 3.15 7.15 10.12
CA LEU A 424 3.62 8.29 9.33
C LEU A 424 4.38 7.82 8.08
N GLY A 425 5.22 6.79 8.22
CA GLY A 425 5.91 6.17 7.10
C GLY A 425 4.94 5.61 6.06
N ASP A 426 3.88 4.93 6.47
CA ASP A 426 2.88 4.31 5.60
C ASP A 426 2.18 5.35 4.72
N VAL A 427 1.68 6.45 5.31
CA VAL A 427 1.01 7.51 4.54
C VAL A 427 1.98 8.24 3.61
N ALA A 428 3.21 8.48 4.05
CA ALA A 428 4.23 9.13 3.23
C ALA A 428 4.68 8.24 2.05
N MET A 429 4.97 6.97 2.32
CA MET A 429 5.28 5.99 1.27
C MET A 429 4.13 5.87 0.28
N THR A 430 2.88 5.83 0.75
CA THR A 430 1.69 5.80 -0.11
C THR A 430 1.65 7.00 -1.07
N GLY A 431 1.83 8.23 -0.57
CA GLY A 431 1.82 9.42 -1.44
C GLY A 431 3.01 9.47 -2.40
N TYR A 432 4.22 9.09 -1.99
CA TYR A 432 5.36 9.01 -2.92
C TYR A 432 5.16 7.92 -3.98
N THR A 433 4.60 6.76 -3.61
CA THR A 433 4.19 5.73 -4.56
C THR A 433 3.15 6.29 -5.54
N TYR A 434 2.18 7.10 -5.07
CA TYR A 434 1.21 7.73 -5.95
C TYR A 434 1.86 8.64 -6.98
N ILE A 435 2.79 9.52 -6.57
CA ILE A 435 3.52 10.39 -7.50
C ILE A 435 4.22 9.55 -8.58
N ILE A 436 5.01 8.55 -8.17
CA ILE A 436 5.79 7.72 -9.09
C ILE A 436 4.87 6.97 -10.07
N PHE A 437 3.79 6.37 -9.57
CA PHE A 437 2.92 5.52 -10.40
C PHE A 437 1.89 6.31 -11.23
N ILE A 438 1.48 7.51 -10.80
CA ILE A 438 0.70 8.44 -11.64
C ILE A 438 1.52 8.80 -12.87
N LEU A 439 2.77 9.27 -12.66
CA LEU A 439 3.67 9.66 -13.75
C LEU A 439 4.04 8.47 -14.64
N ARG A 440 4.23 7.29 -14.06
CA ARG A 440 4.44 6.06 -14.83
C ARG A 440 3.25 5.74 -15.70
N LYS A 441 2.05 5.81 -15.14
CA LYS A 441 0.83 5.45 -15.88
C LYS A 441 0.72 6.29 -17.14
N LEU A 442 1.07 7.58 -17.07
CA LEU A 442 1.15 8.47 -18.23
C LEU A 442 2.19 8.05 -19.26
N ALA A 443 3.40 7.69 -18.82
CA ALA A 443 4.46 7.23 -19.72
C ALA A 443 4.07 5.95 -20.49
N VAL A 444 3.15 5.16 -19.93
CA VAL A 444 2.67 3.91 -20.52
C VAL A 444 1.35 4.07 -21.28
N LEU A 445 0.63 5.20 -21.17
CA LEU A 445 -0.65 5.41 -21.91
C LEU A 445 -0.49 5.28 -23.43
N SER A 446 0.68 5.63 -23.95
CA SER A 446 1.06 5.56 -25.37
C SER A 446 1.88 4.30 -25.72
N SER A 447 2.05 3.36 -24.79
CA SER A 447 2.90 2.17 -24.93
C SER A 447 2.15 0.87 -24.63
N ASN A 448 2.43 -0.19 -25.39
CA ASN A 448 1.97 -1.55 -25.09
C ASN A 448 2.79 -2.21 -23.95
N SER A 449 3.30 -1.42 -23.00
CA SER A 449 4.27 -1.90 -22.01
C SER A 449 3.69 -2.99 -21.11
N PRO A 450 4.41 -4.10 -20.87
CA PRO A 450 3.94 -5.17 -20.00
C PRO A 450 3.77 -4.71 -18.54
N ARG A 451 2.99 -5.49 -17.79
CA ARG A 451 2.71 -5.28 -16.36
C ARG A 451 3.44 -6.36 -15.57
N PRO A 452 4.13 -6.06 -14.44
CA PRO A 452 4.44 -4.76 -13.78
C PRO A 452 5.62 -4.00 -14.43
N VAL A 453 6.15 -2.93 -13.79
CA VAL A 453 7.43 -2.27 -14.18
C VAL A 453 8.45 -3.36 -14.49
N SER A 454 8.95 -3.38 -15.72
CA SER A 454 9.78 -4.45 -16.25
C SER A 454 11.13 -3.97 -16.74
N CYS A 455 11.26 -2.68 -17.08
CA CYS A 455 12.46 -2.10 -17.66
C CYS A 455 12.56 -0.60 -17.39
N ASP A 456 13.71 0.00 -17.70
CA ASP A 456 13.96 1.43 -17.51
C ASP A 456 13.06 2.32 -18.36
N ALA A 457 12.47 1.80 -19.45
CA ALA A 457 11.46 2.52 -20.23
C ALA A 457 10.13 2.71 -19.47
N ASP A 458 9.90 1.91 -18.42
CA ASP A 458 8.73 2.05 -17.54
C ASP A 458 8.95 3.07 -16.40
N ILE A 459 10.18 3.58 -16.24
CA ILE A 459 10.52 4.55 -15.19
C ILE A 459 10.14 5.96 -15.68
N PRO A 460 9.37 6.74 -14.89
CA PRO A 460 9.00 8.09 -15.30
C PRO A 460 10.24 8.98 -15.38
N ASP A 461 10.47 9.59 -16.54
CA ASP A 461 11.46 10.66 -16.70
C ASP A 461 10.82 11.99 -16.28
N SER A 462 10.81 12.25 -14.97
CA SER A 462 10.24 13.46 -14.40
C SER A 462 11.00 13.87 -13.13
N PRO A 463 11.30 15.16 -12.93
CA PRO A 463 11.94 15.63 -11.69
C PRO A 463 11.08 15.32 -10.46
N LEU A 464 9.75 15.35 -10.59
CA LEU A 464 8.82 14.99 -9.52
C LEU A 464 8.97 13.52 -9.09
N ALA A 465 9.21 12.61 -10.04
CA ALA A 465 9.44 11.20 -9.75
C ALA A 465 10.79 10.98 -9.03
N VAL A 466 11.82 11.76 -9.39
CA VAL A 466 13.13 11.71 -8.73
C VAL A 466 13.03 12.23 -7.28
N GLU A 467 12.37 13.37 -7.06
CA GLU A 467 12.14 13.90 -5.71
C GLU A 467 11.31 12.94 -4.85
N ALA A 468 10.22 12.38 -5.40
CA ALA A 468 9.43 11.37 -4.70
C ALA A 468 10.24 10.11 -4.38
N SER A 469 11.14 9.69 -5.28
CA SER A 469 12.02 8.55 -5.06
C SER A 469 13.03 8.81 -3.93
N ARG A 470 13.58 10.02 -3.84
CA ARG A 470 14.42 10.43 -2.68
C ARG A 470 13.64 10.36 -1.38
N GLY A 471 12.44 10.94 -1.34
CA GLY A 471 11.56 10.93 -0.17
C GLY A 471 11.23 9.51 0.29
N MET A 472 10.78 8.65 -0.65
CA MET A 472 10.52 7.23 -0.39
C MET A 472 11.74 6.51 0.21
N LEU A 473 12.93 6.67 -0.38
CA LEU A 473 14.13 5.97 0.05
C LEU A 473 14.63 6.45 1.43
N ARG A 474 14.45 7.73 1.78
CA ARG A 474 14.74 8.24 3.12
C ARG A 474 13.85 7.57 4.18
N ILE A 475 12.57 7.39 3.88
CA ILE A 475 11.63 6.70 4.78
C ILE A 475 11.97 5.21 4.87
N VAL A 476 12.25 4.56 3.73
CA VAL A 476 12.69 3.15 3.69
C VAL A 476 13.92 2.94 4.56
N ARG A 477 14.93 3.82 4.46
CA ARG A 477 16.11 3.80 5.33
C ARG A 477 15.72 3.91 6.80
N ALA A 478 14.94 4.93 7.17
CA ALA A 478 14.53 5.16 8.55
C ALA A 478 13.80 3.93 9.14
N ILE A 479 12.85 3.36 8.38
CA ILE A 479 12.08 2.19 8.79
C ILE A 479 12.99 0.96 8.97
N LEU A 480 13.86 0.67 8.00
CA LEU A 480 14.70 -0.52 8.02
C LEU A 480 15.79 -0.45 9.10
N VAL A 481 16.29 0.75 9.44
CA VAL A 481 17.24 0.92 10.54
C VAL A 481 16.64 0.44 11.87
N HIS A 482 15.33 0.68 12.08
CA HIS A 482 14.63 0.28 13.29
C HIS A 482 13.99 -1.12 13.23
N ASN A 483 13.73 -1.62 12.02
CA ASN A 483 13.08 -2.91 11.77
C ASN A 483 13.78 -3.67 10.63
N PRO A 484 15.03 -4.14 10.82
CA PRO A 484 15.80 -4.82 9.77
C PRO A 484 15.37 -6.29 9.66
N TYR A 485 14.10 -6.54 9.33
CA TYR A 485 13.54 -7.88 9.21
C TYR A 485 13.15 -8.20 7.77
N PRO A 486 13.30 -9.46 7.31
CA PRO A 486 12.82 -9.90 6.00
C PRO A 486 11.37 -9.52 5.71
N GLU A 487 10.50 -9.63 6.71
CA GLU A 487 9.09 -9.28 6.63
C GLU A 487 8.90 -7.79 6.32
N THR A 488 9.71 -6.92 6.92
CA THR A 488 9.67 -5.48 6.64
C THR A 488 10.10 -5.21 5.19
N MET A 489 11.12 -5.91 4.69
CA MET A 489 11.52 -5.82 3.29
C MET A 489 10.43 -6.31 2.34
N CYS A 490 9.68 -7.36 2.68
CA CYS A 490 8.54 -7.80 1.89
C CYS A 490 7.51 -6.68 1.72
N VAL A 491 7.20 -5.94 2.79
CA VAL A 491 6.27 -4.80 2.72
C VAL A 491 6.79 -3.71 1.78
N LEU A 492 8.04 -3.28 1.99
CA LEU A 492 8.62 -2.16 1.24
C LEU A 492 8.77 -2.48 -0.25
N LEU A 493 9.18 -3.70 -0.59
CA LEU A 493 9.44 -4.12 -1.97
C LEU A 493 8.19 -4.66 -2.68
N GLY A 494 7.29 -5.30 -1.94
CA GLY A 494 6.06 -5.89 -2.45
C GLY A 494 4.96 -4.86 -2.61
N ILE A 495 4.57 -4.20 -1.50
CA ILE A 495 3.45 -3.26 -1.47
C ILE A 495 3.86 -1.91 -2.07
N TYR A 496 4.89 -1.27 -1.53
CA TYR A 496 5.28 0.08 -1.97
C TYR A 496 6.17 0.09 -3.21
N ARG A 497 6.60 -1.10 -3.67
CA ARG A 497 7.46 -1.25 -4.85
C ARG A 497 8.73 -0.38 -4.75
N ALA A 498 9.33 -0.28 -3.56
CA ALA A 498 10.49 0.61 -3.29
C ALA A 498 11.70 0.37 -4.22
N TYR A 499 11.80 -0.81 -4.85
CA TYR A 499 12.81 -1.08 -5.88
C TYR A 499 12.65 -0.18 -7.12
N VAL A 500 11.44 0.31 -7.41
CA VAL A 500 11.16 1.27 -8.49
C VAL A 500 11.73 2.64 -8.14
N SER A 501 11.59 3.09 -6.89
CA SER A 501 12.22 4.32 -6.40
C SER A 501 13.75 4.22 -6.43
N TYR A 502 14.30 3.06 -6.04
CA TYR A 502 15.73 2.79 -6.16
C TYR A 502 16.19 2.86 -7.63
N ALA A 503 15.46 2.22 -8.54
CA ALA A 503 15.75 2.24 -9.97
C ALA A 503 15.67 3.66 -10.53
N CYS A 504 14.62 4.42 -10.21
CA CYS A 504 14.42 5.80 -10.65
C CYS A 504 15.60 6.70 -10.24
N LEU A 505 15.99 6.65 -8.97
CA LEU A 505 17.09 7.48 -8.46
C LEU A 505 18.43 7.07 -9.06
N LEU A 506 18.72 5.76 -9.14
CA LEU A 506 19.97 5.28 -9.71
C LEU A 506 20.07 5.59 -11.21
N ASN A 507 18.98 5.46 -11.95
CA ASN A 507 18.95 5.79 -13.37
C ASN A 507 19.22 7.28 -13.62
N HIS A 508 18.62 8.14 -12.80
CA HIS A 508 18.89 9.58 -12.82
C HIS A 508 20.39 9.88 -12.60
N ILE A 509 21.03 9.22 -11.63
CA ILE A 509 22.47 9.39 -11.36
C ILE A 509 23.31 8.90 -12.54
N LEU A 510 23.03 7.70 -13.08
CA LEU A 510 23.87 7.08 -14.12
C LEU A 510 23.74 7.78 -15.49
N ARG A 511 22.62 8.50 -15.71
CA ARG A 511 22.41 9.34 -16.89
C ARG A 511 22.93 10.78 -16.73
N ALA A 512 23.31 11.19 -15.52
CA ALA A 512 23.85 12.52 -15.28
C ALA A 512 25.21 12.71 -15.95
N VAL A 513 25.46 13.93 -16.46
CA VAL A 513 26.75 14.30 -17.06
C VAL A 513 27.87 14.34 -16.03
N ASP A 514 27.57 14.84 -14.81
CA ASP A 514 28.49 14.80 -13.68
C ASP A 514 27.86 14.01 -12.52
N VAL A 515 28.23 12.74 -12.41
CA VAL A 515 27.77 11.85 -11.32
C VAL A 515 28.12 12.42 -9.93
N ARG A 516 29.19 13.23 -9.81
CA ARG A 516 29.63 13.79 -8.53
C ARG A 516 28.67 14.84 -7.97
N SER A 517 27.85 15.48 -8.81
CA SER A 517 26.82 16.39 -8.31
C SER A 517 25.69 15.68 -7.57
N HIS A 518 25.64 14.35 -7.64
CA HIS A 518 24.62 13.51 -7.01
C HIS A 518 25.18 12.69 -5.84
N GLN A 519 26.22 13.17 -5.16
CA GLN A 519 26.87 12.47 -4.05
C GLN A 519 25.89 12.06 -2.94
N ASP A 520 24.99 12.96 -2.53
CA ASP A 520 23.98 12.68 -1.50
C ASP A 520 23.02 11.54 -1.90
N ASP A 521 22.68 11.46 -3.18
CA ASP A 521 21.81 10.39 -3.70
C ASP A 521 22.54 9.04 -3.74
N ILE A 522 23.84 9.05 -4.08
CA ILE A 522 24.69 7.86 -4.05
C ILE A 522 24.80 7.35 -2.60
N GLU A 523 25.05 8.25 -1.64
CA GLU A 523 25.11 7.90 -0.23
C GLU A 523 23.79 7.31 0.27
N LEU A 524 22.64 7.90 -0.10
CA LEU A 524 21.33 7.37 0.26
C LEU A 524 21.11 5.95 -0.29
N LEU A 525 21.47 5.68 -1.55
CA LEU A 525 21.34 4.35 -2.15
C LEU A 525 22.26 3.33 -1.47
N GLU A 526 23.49 3.71 -1.14
CA GLU A 526 24.44 2.88 -0.39
C GLU A 526 23.90 2.53 1.00
N GLU A 527 23.44 3.52 1.75
CA GLU A 527 22.88 3.32 3.09
C GLU A 527 21.66 2.40 3.06
N VAL A 528 20.74 2.59 2.10
CA VAL A 528 19.59 1.68 1.92
C VAL A 528 20.06 0.26 1.64
N GLY A 529 21.04 0.09 0.74
CA GLY A 529 21.60 -1.22 0.40
C GLY A 529 22.28 -1.91 1.59
N GLU A 530 23.03 -1.17 2.40
CA GLU A 530 23.68 -1.70 3.61
C GLU A 530 22.68 -2.17 4.66
N VAL A 531 21.62 -1.39 4.89
CA VAL A 531 20.59 -1.76 5.87
C VAL A 531 19.79 -2.98 5.38
N MET A 532 19.47 -3.06 4.08
CA MET A 532 18.85 -4.26 3.49
C MET A 532 19.73 -5.51 3.66
N LEU A 533 21.03 -5.40 3.40
CA LEU A 533 22.00 -6.48 3.58
C LEU A 533 22.06 -6.95 5.04
N LYS A 534 22.06 -6.01 5.98
CA LYS A 534 22.05 -6.32 7.42
C LYS A 534 20.78 -7.08 7.83
N GLY A 535 19.61 -6.65 7.33
CA GLY A 535 18.32 -7.23 7.71
C GLY A 535 17.99 -8.58 7.07
N SER A 536 18.70 -8.97 6.01
CA SER A 536 18.48 -10.22 5.26
C SER A 536 19.64 -11.20 5.34
N ARG A 537 20.64 -10.94 6.21
CA ARG A 537 21.89 -11.72 6.26
C ARG A 537 21.67 -13.23 6.37
N ASP A 538 20.62 -13.64 7.08
CA ASP A 538 20.32 -15.05 7.33
C ASP A 538 19.13 -15.59 6.49
N ASP A 539 18.46 -14.74 5.70
CA ASP A 539 17.35 -15.14 4.83
C ASP A 539 17.84 -15.32 3.38
N ARG A 540 17.95 -16.60 2.98
CA ARG A 540 18.42 -16.98 1.63
C ARG A 540 17.47 -16.53 0.53
N ASP A 541 16.20 -16.28 0.85
CA ASP A 541 15.19 -15.90 -0.13
C ASP A 541 15.51 -14.52 -0.74
N PHE A 542 16.20 -13.65 0.00
CA PHE A 542 16.56 -12.27 -0.42
C PHE A 542 17.89 -12.17 -1.17
N MET A 543 18.68 -13.24 -1.24
CA MET A 543 20.00 -13.23 -1.88
C MET A 543 20.02 -12.71 -3.33
N PRO A 544 19.02 -12.99 -4.20
CA PRO A 544 18.97 -12.41 -5.55
C PRO A 544 18.98 -10.88 -5.53
N LEU A 545 18.14 -10.27 -4.69
CA LEU A 545 18.04 -8.81 -4.55
C LEU A 545 19.32 -8.19 -4.02
N LEU A 546 19.91 -8.77 -2.98
CA LEU A 546 21.14 -8.25 -2.38
C LEU A 546 22.29 -8.23 -3.38
N ARG A 547 22.41 -9.27 -4.22
CA ARG A 547 23.41 -9.33 -5.29
C ARG A 547 23.16 -8.26 -6.34
N ALA A 548 21.90 -8.04 -6.73
CA ALA A 548 21.53 -6.99 -7.67
C ALA A 548 21.91 -5.60 -7.15
N ILE A 549 21.52 -5.28 -5.91
CA ILE A 549 21.86 -4.00 -5.25
C ILE A 549 23.37 -3.80 -5.17
N GLN A 550 24.12 -4.81 -4.74
CA GLN A 550 25.59 -4.74 -4.66
C GLN A 550 26.22 -4.53 -6.04
N SER A 551 25.75 -5.24 -7.07
CA SER A 551 26.23 -5.10 -8.44
C SER A 551 25.98 -3.69 -8.99
N LEU A 552 24.79 -3.16 -8.75
CA LEU A 552 24.40 -1.81 -9.15
C LEU A 552 25.19 -0.73 -8.39
N GLY A 553 25.43 -0.93 -7.09
CA GLY A 553 26.29 -0.04 -6.30
C GLY A 553 27.74 0.00 -6.83
N MET A 554 28.28 -1.14 -7.27
CA MET A 554 29.60 -1.18 -7.92
C MET A 554 29.62 -0.43 -9.26
N GLU A 555 28.52 -0.42 -10.02
CA GLU A 555 28.39 0.38 -11.24
C GLU A 555 28.45 1.88 -10.95
N ALA A 556 27.67 2.36 -9.98
CA ALA A 556 27.67 3.76 -9.56
C ALA A 556 29.07 4.23 -9.14
N LYS A 557 29.76 3.41 -8.33
CA LYS A 557 31.15 3.67 -7.92
C LYS A 557 32.12 3.70 -9.10
N ARG A 558 31.94 2.82 -10.09
CA ARG A 558 32.78 2.81 -11.30
C ARG A 558 32.63 4.10 -12.10
N ARG A 559 31.40 4.53 -12.36
CA ARG A 559 31.12 5.79 -13.06
C ARG A 559 31.69 7.01 -12.33
N LEU A 560 31.60 7.03 -10.99
CA LEU A 560 32.21 8.07 -10.17
C LEU A 560 33.74 8.15 -10.38
N ASN A 561 34.41 6.99 -10.44
CA ASN A 561 35.85 6.90 -10.66
C ASN A 561 36.29 7.23 -12.09
N ASP A 562 35.48 6.87 -13.10
CA ASP A 562 35.77 7.19 -14.51
C ASP A 562 35.74 8.71 -14.77
N VAL A 563 34.81 9.43 -14.11
CA VAL A 563 34.76 10.90 -14.13
C VAL A 563 35.96 11.51 -13.39
N ALA A 564 36.40 10.91 -12.29
CA ALA A 564 37.60 11.36 -11.57
C ALA A 564 38.89 11.19 -12.40
N ALA A 565 39.02 10.07 -13.12
CA ALA A 565 40.16 9.80 -14.00
C ALA A 565 40.21 10.76 -15.20
N THR A 566 39.07 11.02 -15.84
CA THR A 566 38.99 11.97 -16.97
C THR A 566 39.20 13.43 -16.54
N GLY A 567 38.70 13.84 -15.37
CA GLY A 567 38.98 15.16 -14.79
C GLY A 567 40.45 15.36 -14.40
N SER A 568 41.14 14.31 -13.93
CA SER A 568 42.57 14.34 -13.64
C SER A 568 43.42 14.48 -14.91
N VAL A 569 42.99 13.91 -16.04
CA VAL A 569 43.69 14.02 -17.33
C VAL A 569 43.51 15.41 -17.94
N LEU A 570 42.33 16.02 -17.83
CA LEU A 570 42.10 17.39 -18.31
C LEU A 570 42.91 18.43 -17.53
N ASN A 571 43.05 18.27 -16.22
CA ASN A 571 43.88 19.13 -15.37
C ASN A 571 45.39 18.95 -15.59
N ALA A 572 45.82 17.82 -16.16
CA ALA A 572 47.21 17.60 -16.56
C ALA A 572 47.54 18.19 -17.95
N LEU A 573 46.52 18.58 -18.73
CA LEU A 573 46.64 19.09 -20.10
C LEU A 573 46.43 20.60 -20.23
N THR A 574 46.19 21.35 -19.13
CA THR A 574 46.20 22.82 -19.14
C THR A 574 47.64 23.34 -18.96
N PRO A 575 48.30 23.90 -19.99
CA PRO A 575 49.57 24.57 -19.78
C PRO A 575 49.28 25.90 -19.08
N VAL A 576 49.90 26.11 -17.92
CA VAL A 576 49.98 27.41 -17.26
C VAL A 576 50.67 28.39 -18.21
N THR A 577 49.90 29.20 -18.93
CA THR A 577 50.42 30.38 -19.64
C THR A 577 50.69 31.48 -18.62
N SER A 578 51.87 31.45 -18.01
CA SER A 578 52.39 32.60 -17.28
C SER A 578 52.78 33.69 -18.28
N ILE A 579 51.87 34.64 -18.53
CA ILE A 579 52.21 35.90 -19.20
C ILE A 579 52.96 36.77 -18.19
N GLY A 580 54.30 36.75 -18.27
CA GLY A 580 55.14 37.71 -17.58
C GLY A 580 55.13 39.04 -18.31
N VAL A 581 54.35 40.00 -17.81
CA VAL A 581 54.53 41.43 -18.16
C VAL A 581 55.63 41.98 -17.25
N GLY A 582 56.85 42.02 -17.77
CA GLY A 582 57.95 42.77 -17.18
C GLY A 582 57.96 44.20 -17.71
N ALA A 583 57.70 45.16 -16.83
CA ALA A 583 57.91 46.58 -17.09
C ALA A 583 59.41 46.92 -17.06
N GLY A 584 59.87 47.75 -18.00
CA GLY A 584 61.22 48.32 -17.98
C GLY A 584 61.50 49.25 -19.16
N TYR A 585 61.35 50.56 -18.90
CA TYR A 585 61.79 51.76 -19.64
C TYR A 585 61.25 52.05 -21.04
#